data_AF-K1UJZ5-F1
#
_entry.id   AF-K1UJZ5-F1
#
_cell.length_a   1.000
_cell.length_b   1.000
_cell.length_c   1.000
_cell.angle_alpha   90.00
_cell.angle_beta   90.00
_cell.angle_gamma   90.00
#
_symmetry.space_group_name_H-M   'P 1'
#
loop_
_entity.id
_entity.type
_entity.pdbx_description
1 polymer ?
#
loop_
_entity_poly.entity_id
_entity_poly.type
_entity_poly.pdbx_seq_one_letter_code
_entity_poly.pdbx_strand_id
1 'polypeptide(L)'
;ADIRAIQLAKSLDSKLYIVHLANKEGVQAVERARNEGYQIYAETCPQYLEFTSEVYKRADGRNFVCSPPMKGEESRLALWEAIKKGLITTIATDHCPFRSYEKDWGKDDFTKIPNGCAGIENMYPYMLSAANEGKITFNKAVELCSYNPAKIFGCDAKGAIEVGKDADIVI
;
A
#
# COMPACT_ATOMS: atom_id res chain seq x y z
N ALA A 1 -7.29 -0.37 13.93
CA ALA A 1 -6.25 -1.33 14.37
C ALA A 1 -4.90 -0.61 14.50
N ASP A 2 -4.55 0.18 13.49
CA ASP A 2 -3.29 0.93 13.37
C ASP A 2 -2.91 1.72 14.63
N ILE A 3 -3.82 2.54 15.17
CA ILE A 3 -3.58 3.32 16.39
C ILE A 3 -3.15 2.42 17.56
N ARG A 4 -3.84 1.28 17.75
CA ARG A 4 -3.54 0.34 18.84
C ARG A 4 -2.19 -0.34 18.63
N ALA A 5 -1.89 -0.77 17.41
CA ALA A 5 -0.59 -1.36 17.08
C ALA A 5 0.56 -0.37 17.30
N ILE A 6 0.36 0.90 16.90
CA ILE A 6 1.32 1.99 17.14
C ILE A 6 1.53 2.20 18.64
N GLN A 7 0.47 2.27 19.47
CA GLN A 7 0.67 2.44 20.92
C GLN A 7 1.42 1.27 21.56
N LEU A 8 1.16 0.03 21.11
CA LEU A 8 1.92 -1.14 21.57
C LEU A 8 3.40 -1.03 21.18
N ALA A 9 3.69 -0.64 19.94
CA ALA A 9 5.06 -0.45 19.47
C ALA A 9 5.78 0.65 20.26
N LYS A 10 5.08 1.77 20.55
CA LYS A 10 5.60 2.84 21.40
C LYS A 10 5.93 2.35 22.81
N SER A 11 5.05 1.55 23.42
CA SER A 11 5.25 1.04 24.78
C SER A 11 6.45 0.10 24.92
N LEU A 12 6.88 -0.50 23.81
CA LEU A 12 7.99 -1.44 23.74
C LEU A 12 9.25 -0.84 23.11
N ASP A 13 9.23 0.46 22.74
CA ASP A 13 10.26 1.12 21.95
C ASP A 13 10.69 0.32 20.71
N SER A 14 9.71 -0.29 20.04
CA SER A 14 9.94 -1.20 18.91
C SER A 14 9.61 -0.53 17.57
N LYS A 15 10.35 -0.90 16.53
CA LYS A 15 9.97 -0.59 15.14
C LYS A 15 8.64 -1.25 14.77
N LEU A 16 7.80 -0.57 13.99
CA LEU A 16 6.55 -1.12 13.49
C LEU A 16 6.40 -0.85 11.99
N TYR A 17 5.92 -1.85 11.25
CA TYR A 17 5.55 -1.73 9.85
C TYR A 17 4.04 -1.91 9.70
N ILE A 18 3.34 -0.85 9.29
CA ILE A 18 1.91 -0.90 8.98
C ILE A 18 1.73 -1.33 7.52
N VAL A 19 1.23 -2.54 7.32
CA VAL A 19 0.87 -3.08 6.00
C VAL A 19 -0.42 -2.44 5.47
N HIS A 20 -0.58 -2.41 4.14
CA HIS A 20 -1.82 -2.08 3.41
C HIS A 20 -2.67 -0.94 4.05
N LEU A 21 -2.03 0.18 4.39
CA LEU A 21 -2.66 1.35 4.98
C LEU A 21 -3.66 1.97 3.98
N ALA A 22 -4.93 2.05 4.37
CA ALA A 22 -6.02 2.34 3.44
C ALA A 22 -6.86 3.58 3.80
N ASN A 23 -6.63 4.22 4.95
CA ASN A 23 -7.49 5.28 5.48
C ASN A 23 -6.73 6.48 6.05
N LYS A 24 -7.41 7.64 6.09
CA LYS A 24 -6.87 8.90 6.59
C LYS A 24 -6.51 8.84 8.08
N GLU A 25 -7.32 8.20 8.92
CA GLU A 25 -7.10 8.13 10.36
C GLU A 25 -5.80 7.39 10.70
N GLY A 26 -5.49 6.33 9.96
CA GLY A 26 -4.27 5.56 10.06
C GLY A 26 -3.06 6.34 9.57
N VAL A 27 -3.18 7.08 8.45
CA VAL A 27 -2.15 8.04 8.00
C VAL A 27 -1.83 9.05 9.09
N GLN A 28 -2.85 9.66 9.70
CA GLN A 28 -2.67 10.63 10.78
C GLN A 28 -2.02 10.00 12.02
N ALA A 29 -2.32 8.73 12.31
CA ALA A 29 -1.71 7.99 13.41
C ALA A 29 -0.21 7.75 13.17
N VAL A 30 0.15 7.37 11.93
CA VAL A 30 1.56 7.22 11.50
C VAL A 30 2.29 8.56 11.59
N GLU A 31 1.69 9.64 11.07
CA GLU A 31 2.27 10.99 11.10
C GLU A 31 2.55 11.45 12.54
N ARG A 32 1.57 11.32 13.44
CA ARG A 32 1.75 11.67 14.86
C ARG A 32 2.89 10.89 15.51
N ALA A 33 2.90 9.57 15.36
CA ALA A 33 3.94 8.74 15.99
C ALA A 33 5.34 9.02 15.45
N ARG A 34 5.48 9.30 14.15
CA ARG A 34 6.76 9.70 13.55
C ARG A 34 7.21 11.08 14.04
N ASN A 35 6.29 12.03 14.19
CA ASN A 35 6.60 13.35 14.75
C ASN A 35 7.03 13.29 16.22
N GLU A 36 6.58 12.27 16.95
CA GLU A 36 7.03 11.97 18.32
C GLU A 36 8.39 11.23 18.37
N GLY A 37 8.98 10.91 17.21
CA GLY A 37 10.31 10.27 17.11
C GLY A 37 10.30 8.75 16.98
N TYR A 38 9.13 8.10 16.92
CA TYR A 38 9.06 6.64 16.82
C TYR A 38 9.28 6.14 15.40
N GLN A 39 9.90 4.96 15.29
CA GLN A 39 10.22 4.31 14.02
C GLN A 39 9.02 3.52 13.48
N ILE A 40 8.07 4.24 12.89
CA ILE A 40 6.88 3.67 12.23
C ILE A 40 7.04 3.76 10.71
N TYR A 41 7.00 2.62 10.05
CA TYR A 41 6.95 2.47 8.59
C TYR A 41 5.51 2.22 8.16
N ALA A 42 5.17 2.66 6.96
CA ALA A 42 3.85 2.42 6.39
C ALA A 42 3.93 2.09 4.90
N GLU A 43 3.08 1.15 4.52
CA GLU A 43 2.88 0.66 3.16
C GLU A 43 1.45 0.95 2.72
N THR A 44 1.24 1.25 1.44
CA THR A 44 -0.10 1.18 0.83
C THR A 44 -0.03 0.41 -0.50
N CYS A 45 -1.18 0.25 -1.14
CA CYS A 45 -1.31 -0.54 -2.35
C CYS A 45 -2.05 0.25 -3.45
N PRO A 46 -1.77 0.01 -4.75
CA PRO A 46 -2.39 0.71 -5.87
C PRO A 46 -3.92 0.79 -5.80
N GLN A 47 -4.60 -0.27 -5.36
CA GLN A 47 -6.05 -0.29 -5.22
C GLN A 47 -6.61 0.81 -4.30
N TYR A 48 -5.85 1.25 -3.30
CA TYR A 48 -6.25 2.33 -2.39
C TYR A 48 -5.90 3.72 -2.92
N LEU A 49 -4.99 3.80 -3.90
CA LEU A 49 -4.60 5.05 -4.58
C LEU A 49 -5.49 5.35 -5.78
N GLU A 50 -6.00 4.29 -6.41
CA GLU A 50 -6.83 4.34 -7.61
C GLU A 50 -8.32 4.41 -7.27
N PHE A 51 -8.81 3.48 -6.47
CA PHE A 51 -10.23 3.32 -6.23
C PHE A 51 -10.68 3.94 -4.92
N THR A 52 -11.94 4.36 -4.90
CA THR A 52 -12.67 4.70 -3.68
C THR A 52 -13.74 3.63 -3.41
N SER A 53 -14.45 3.76 -2.29
CA SER A 53 -15.61 2.92 -1.94
C SER A 53 -16.72 2.94 -3.00
N GLU A 54 -16.70 3.88 -3.94
CA GLU A 54 -17.63 3.91 -5.08
C GLU A 54 -17.52 2.66 -5.96
N VAL A 55 -16.36 2.00 -5.98
CA VAL A 55 -16.16 0.78 -6.76
C VAL A 55 -17.11 -0.36 -6.35
N TYR A 56 -17.56 -0.38 -5.09
CA TYR A 56 -18.51 -1.39 -4.60
C TYR A 56 -19.94 -1.20 -5.11
N LYS A 57 -20.26 -0.03 -5.69
CA LYS A 57 -21.57 0.23 -6.30
C LYS A 57 -21.65 -0.26 -7.75
N ARG A 58 -20.53 -0.66 -8.35
CA ARG A 58 -20.49 -1.22 -9.70
C ARG A 58 -21.13 -2.61 -9.74
N ALA A 59 -21.60 -3.02 -10.91
CA ALA A 59 -22.13 -4.37 -11.14
C ALA A 59 -21.10 -5.49 -10.81
N ASP A 60 -19.81 -5.19 -10.96
CA ASP A 60 -18.68 -6.07 -10.64
C ASP A 60 -18.01 -5.75 -9.29
N GLY A 61 -18.65 -4.95 -8.43
CA GLY A 61 -18.08 -4.44 -7.17
C GLY A 61 -17.54 -5.53 -6.24
N ARG A 62 -18.12 -6.73 -6.27
CA ARG A 62 -17.63 -7.90 -5.51
C ARG A 62 -16.20 -8.30 -5.84
N ASN A 63 -15.73 -8.04 -7.07
CA ASN A 63 -14.37 -8.36 -7.50
C ASN A 63 -13.31 -7.54 -6.76
N PHE A 64 -13.72 -6.42 -6.17
CA PHE A 64 -12.87 -5.50 -5.44
C PHE A 64 -12.91 -5.74 -3.92
N VAL A 65 -13.65 -6.73 -3.44
CA VAL A 65 -13.70 -7.04 -2.01
C VAL A 65 -12.34 -7.55 -1.52
N CYS A 66 -11.73 -6.78 -0.63
CA CYS A 66 -10.49 -7.06 0.07
C CYS A 66 -10.51 -6.41 1.48
N SER A 67 -9.53 -6.75 2.31
CA SER A 67 -9.41 -6.27 3.68
C SER A 67 -8.01 -5.70 3.91
N PRO A 68 -7.86 -4.39 4.20
CA PRO A 68 -8.92 -3.39 4.36
C PRO A 68 -9.72 -3.09 3.08
N PRO A 69 -11.00 -2.68 3.18
CA PRO A 69 -11.77 -2.25 2.01
C PRO A 69 -11.37 -0.85 1.58
N MET A 70 -11.55 -0.52 0.29
CA MET A 70 -11.36 0.84 -0.22
C MET A 70 -12.26 1.82 0.49
N LYS A 71 -11.71 3.01 0.75
CA LYS A 71 -12.34 4.06 1.54
C LYS A 71 -12.80 5.21 0.64
N GLY A 72 -13.36 6.25 1.24
CA GLY A 72 -13.80 7.43 0.50
C GLY A 72 -12.64 8.24 -0.08
N GLU A 73 -12.98 9.20 -0.93
CA GLU A 73 -12.02 10.08 -1.62
C GLU A 73 -11.05 10.80 -0.66
N GLU A 74 -11.55 11.20 0.52
CA GLU A 74 -10.72 11.83 1.56
C GLU A 74 -9.54 10.94 2.00
N SER A 75 -9.75 9.62 2.09
CA SER A 75 -8.68 8.68 2.41
C SER A 75 -7.73 8.50 1.24
N ARG A 76 -8.24 8.38 0.01
CA ARG A 76 -7.41 8.28 -1.20
C ARG A 76 -6.47 9.48 -1.35
N LEU A 77 -6.99 10.69 -1.15
CA LEU A 77 -6.20 11.92 -1.16
C LEU A 77 -5.18 11.96 -0.01
N ALA A 78 -5.57 11.53 1.20
CA ALA A 78 -4.66 11.46 2.34
C ALA A 78 -3.48 10.49 2.09
N LEU A 79 -3.72 9.37 1.41
CA LEU A 79 -2.65 8.43 1.04
C LEU A 79 -1.66 9.05 0.05
N TRP A 80 -2.16 9.75 -0.98
CA TRP A 80 -1.30 10.46 -1.93
C TRP A 80 -0.46 11.56 -1.26
N GLU A 81 -1.06 12.35 -0.37
CA GLU A 81 -0.33 13.36 0.40
C GLU A 81 0.69 12.72 1.36
N ALA A 82 0.35 11.58 1.97
CA ALA A 82 1.28 10.83 2.80
C ALA A 82 2.49 10.30 2.02
N ILE A 83 2.31 9.87 0.77
CA ILE A 83 3.40 9.49 -0.14
C ILE A 83 4.31 10.69 -0.40
N LYS A 84 3.75 11.86 -0.74
CA LYS A 84 4.54 13.08 -1.01
C LYS A 84 5.33 13.54 0.21
N LYS A 85 4.75 13.42 1.40
CA LYS A 85 5.41 13.72 2.68
C LYS A 85 6.42 12.64 3.13
N GLY A 86 6.52 11.52 2.41
CA GLY A 86 7.38 10.40 2.79
C GLY A 86 6.90 9.66 4.06
N LEU A 87 5.63 9.79 4.41
CA LEU A 87 4.99 9.07 5.52
C LEU A 87 4.72 7.62 5.15
N ILE A 88 4.23 7.39 3.93
CA ILE A 88 4.17 6.08 3.29
C ILE A 88 5.48 5.87 2.53
N THR A 89 6.21 4.84 2.92
CA THR A 89 7.58 4.59 2.45
C THR A 89 7.66 3.45 1.45
N THR A 90 6.63 2.64 1.32
CA THR A 90 6.61 1.47 0.43
C THR A 90 5.27 1.35 -0.30
N ILE A 91 5.31 0.81 -1.51
CA ILE A 91 4.13 0.34 -2.24
C ILE A 91 4.23 -1.17 -2.41
N ALA A 92 3.17 -1.87 -2.03
CA ALA A 92 3.00 -3.30 -2.27
C ALA A 92 1.66 -3.55 -2.96
N THR A 93 1.24 -4.82 -3.06
CA THR A 93 0.04 -5.19 -3.81
C THR A 93 -1.04 -5.85 -2.99
N ASP A 94 -0.65 -6.51 -1.89
CA ASP A 94 -1.52 -7.48 -1.22
C ASP A 94 -2.12 -8.46 -2.24
N HIS A 95 -1.28 -8.98 -3.14
CA HIS A 95 -1.70 -9.83 -4.24
C HIS A 95 -2.30 -11.14 -3.70
N CYS A 96 -3.63 -11.21 -3.73
CA CYS A 96 -4.42 -12.34 -3.25
C CYS A 96 -5.60 -12.56 -4.24
N PRO A 97 -5.31 -13.05 -5.45
CA PRO A 97 -6.32 -13.17 -6.49
C PRO A 97 -7.22 -14.39 -6.26
N PHE A 98 -8.48 -14.25 -6.64
CA PHE A 98 -9.46 -15.33 -6.72
C PHE A 98 -10.03 -15.40 -8.13
N ARG A 99 -10.42 -16.58 -8.58
CA ARG A 99 -11.21 -16.76 -9.79
C ARG A 99 -12.56 -16.07 -9.61
N SER A 100 -13.13 -15.57 -10.71
CA SER A 100 -14.40 -14.84 -10.66
C SER A 100 -15.54 -15.65 -10.04
N TYR A 101 -15.56 -16.98 -10.25
CA TYR A 101 -16.57 -17.85 -9.65
C TYR A 101 -16.38 -18.04 -8.13
N GLU A 102 -15.17 -17.87 -7.60
CA GLU A 102 -14.92 -17.93 -6.15
C GLU A 102 -15.44 -16.67 -5.46
N LYS A 103 -15.38 -15.51 -6.14
CA LYS A 103 -16.02 -14.27 -5.67
C LYS A 103 -17.55 -14.41 -5.57
N ASP A 104 -18.16 -15.33 -6.30
CA ASP A 104 -19.61 -15.60 -6.26
C ASP A 104 -20.03 -16.41 -5.01
N TRP A 105 -19.10 -16.97 -4.22
CA TRP A 105 -19.42 -17.70 -2.98
C TRP A 105 -20.19 -16.86 -1.96
N GLY A 106 -20.02 -15.53 -2.01
CA GLY A 106 -20.74 -14.58 -1.17
C GLY A 106 -21.78 -13.75 -1.90
N LYS A 107 -22.34 -14.25 -3.01
CA LYS A 107 -23.40 -13.56 -3.78
C LYS A 107 -24.57 -13.12 -2.91
N ASP A 108 -24.99 -13.97 -1.98
CA ASP A 108 -26.12 -13.73 -1.07
C ASP A 108 -25.66 -13.38 0.37
N ASP A 109 -24.34 -13.35 0.61
CA ASP A 109 -23.73 -13.08 1.91
C ASP A 109 -22.30 -12.56 1.71
N PHE A 110 -22.12 -11.23 1.79
CA PHE A 110 -20.84 -10.60 1.49
C PHE A 110 -19.69 -11.12 2.38
N THR A 111 -20.00 -11.65 3.57
CA THR A 111 -19.00 -12.18 4.51
C THR A 111 -18.31 -13.44 3.98
N LYS A 112 -18.91 -14.10 2.98
CA LYS A 112 -18.36 -15.28 2.30
C LYS A 112 -17.62 -14.96 1.01
N ILE A 113 -17.55 -13.69 0.60
CA ILE A 113 -16.73 -13.29 -0.55
C ILE A 113 -15.26 -13.42 -0.12
N PRO A 114 -14.44 -14.24 -0.80
CA PRO A 114 -13.02 -14.32 -0.48
C PRO A 114 -12.36 -12.95 -0.70
N ASN A 115 -11.63 -12.48 0.31
CA ASN A 115 -11.05 -11.14 0.36
C ASN A 115 -9.68 -11.11 -0.32
N GLY A 116 -9.52 -10.28 -1.36
CA GLY A 116 -8.24 -10.12 -2.04
C GLY A 116 -8.37 -9.64 -3.48
N CYS A 117 -7.34 -8.98 -3.97
CA CYS A 117 -7.28 -8.40 -5.32
C CYS A 117 -6.04 -8.87 -6.08
N ALA A 118 -6.13 -8.89 -7.41
CA ALA A 118 -4.97 -9.07 -8.28
C ALA A 118 -4.23 -7.73 -8.43
N GLY A 119 -2.90 -7.73 -8.50
CA GLY A 119 -2.12 -6.49 -8.49
C GLY A 119 -0.62 -6.62 -8.75
N ILE A 120 -0.04 -7.83 -8.64
CA ILE A 120 1.41 -8.04 -8.77
C ILE A 120 1.99 -7.50 -10.09
N GLU A 121 1.34 -7.77 -11.21
CA GLU A 121 1.75 -7.30 -12.54
C GLU A 121 1.55 -5.79 -12.72
N ASN A 122 0.49 -5.24 -12.12
CA ASN A 122 0.05 -3.87 -12.37
C ASN A 122 0.74 -2.83 -11.46
N MET A 123 1.37 -3.26 -10.36
CA MET A 123 1.90 -2.34 -9.35
C MET A 123 2.87 -1.33 -9.92
N TYR A 124 3.93 -1.80 -10.57
CA TYR A 124 4.98 -0.90 -11.06
C TYR A 124 4.53 -0.06 -12.26
N PRO A 125 3.84 -0.63 -13.28
CA PRO A 125 3.23 0.16 -14.34
C PRO A 125 2.29 1.27 -13.83
N TYR A 126 1.47 0.98 -12.80
CA TYR A 126 0.59 1.96 -12.18
C TYR A 126 1.39 3.13 -11.55
N MET A 127 2.43 2.81 -10.78
CA MET A 127 3.26 3.83 -10.14
C MET A 127 4.06 4.65 -11.17
N LEU A 128 4.50 4.04 -12.27
CA LEU A 128 5.11 4.75 -13.39
C LEU A 128 4.12 5.67 -14.12
N SER A 129 2.87 5.24 -14.31
CA SER A 129 1.81 6.11 -14.86
C SER A 129 1.57 7.32 -13.96
N ALA A 130 1.48 7.10 -12.65
CA ALA A 130 1.33 8.19 -11.69
C ALA A 130 2.53 9.18 -11.73
N ALA A 131 3.75 8.67 -11.97
CA ALA A 131 4.91 9.53 -12.18
C ALA A 131 4.82 10.31 -13.50
N ASN A 132 4.39 9.64 -14.58
CA ASN A 132 4.19 10.26 -15.89
C ASN A 132 3.11 11.35 -15.88
N GLU A 133 2.07 11.18 -15.06
CA GLU A 133 1.01 12.18 -14.81
C GLU A 133 1.44 13.31 -13.86
N GLY A 134 2.65 13.25 -13.29
CA GLY A 134 3.17 14.27 -12.38
C GLY A 134 2.64 14.20 -10.94
N LYS A 135 1.96 13.10 -10.54
CA LYS A 135 1.53 12.90 -9.14
C LYS A 135 2.71 12.68 -8.20
N ILE A 136 3.76 12.01 -8.69
CA ILE A 136 5.06 11.78 -8.05
C ILE A 136 6.17 11.89 -9.10
N THR A 137 7.44 11.81 -8.68
CA THR A 137 8.57 11.71 -9.62
C THR A 137 8.91 10.24 -9.92
N PHE A 138 9.64 9.98 -11.01
CA PHE A 138 10.16 8.63 -11.29
C PHE A 138 11.10 8.14 -10.19
N ASN A 139 11.96 9.00 -9.63
CA ASN A 139 12.79 8.65 -8.48
C ASN A 139 11.95 8.23 -7.27
N LYS A 140 10.81 8.90 -7.02
CA LYS A 140 9.89 8.51 -5.95
C LYS A 140 9.24 7.16 -6.24
N ALA A 141 8.91 6.83 -7.49
CA ALA A 141 8.42 5.50 -7.85
C ALA A 141 9.45 4.39 -7.56
N VAL A 142 10.72 4.61 -7.94
CA VAL A 142 11.84 3.69 -7.61
C VAL A 142 12.03 3.57 -6.10
N GLU A 143 11.98 4.70 -5.39
CA GLU A 143 12.11 4.77 -3.94
C GLU A 143 11.07 3.89 -3.24
N LEU A 144 9.80 4.06 -3.60
CA LEU A 144 8.67 3.36 -2.98
C LEU A 144 8.59 1.87 -3.33
N CYS A 145 8.93 1.50 -4.58
CA CYS A 145 8.67 0.15 -5.09
C CYS A 145 9.87 -0.79 -4.97
N SER A 146 11.08 -0.27 -4.75
CA SER A 146 12.30 -1.08 -4.82
C SER A 146 13.33 -0.71 -3.74
N TYR A 147 13.78 0.55 -3.70
CA TYR A 147 14.85 0.98 -2.79
C TYR A 147 14.44 0.90 -1.31
N ASN A 148 13.31 1.50 -0.92
CA ASN A 148 12.85 1.49 0.47
C ASN A 148 12.51 0.07 0.97
N PRO A 149 11.76 -0.77 0.23
CA PRO A 149 11.54 -2.16 0.64
C PRO A 149 12.86 -2.90 0.89
N ALA A 150 13.83 -2.81 -0.02
CA ALA A 150 15.13 -3.47 0.15
C ALA A 150 15.85 -3.01 1.42
N LYS A 151 15.87 -1.69 1.67
CA LYS A 151 16.50 -1.10 2.86
C LYS A 151 15.80 -1.47 4.17
N ILE A 152 14.47 -1.47 4.19
CA ILE A 152 13.67 -1.76 5.39
C ILE A 152 13.83 -3.23 5.80
N PHE A 153 13.86 -4.14 4.84
CA PHE A 153 13.92 -5.59 5.08
C PHE A 153 15.34 -6.18 5.03
N GLY A 154 16.38 -5.36 4.89
CA GLY A 154 17.78 -5.81 4.94
C GLY A 154 18.24 -6.60 3.72
N CYS A 155 17.64 -6.33 2.55
CA CYS A 155 18.03 -6.94 1.29
C CYS A 155 19.18 -6.15 0.64
N ASP A 156 20.38 -6.23 1.24
CA ASP A 156 21.53 -5.37 0.88
C ASP A 156 21.93 -5.42 -0.61
N ALA A 157 21.77 -6.59 -1.25
CA ALA A 157 22.06 -6.81 -2.66
C ALA A 157 20.97 -6.31 -3.64
N LYS A 158 19.83 -5.81 -3.14
CA LYS A 158 18.66 -5.41 -3.95
C LYS A 158 18.45 -3.89 -3.97
N GLY A 159 17.52 -3.44 -4.82
CA GLY A 159 16.91 -2.11 -4.73
C GLY A 159 17.75 -0.94 -5.26
N ALA A 160 18.91 -1.17 -5.87
CA ALA A 160 19.73 -0.12 -6.48
C ALA A 160 20.60 -0.65 -7.63
N ILE A 161 20.96 0.25 -8.55
CA ILE A 161 21.88 -0.02 -9.66
C ILE A 161 23.27 0.46 -9.23
N GLU A 162 24.02 -0.42 -8.59
CA GLU A 162 25.34 -0.14 -8.00
C GLU A 162 26.27 -1.34 -8.20
N VAL A 163 27.58 -1.09 -8.29
CA VAL A 163 28.58 -2.16 -8.40
C VAL A 163 28.49 -3.09 -7.18
N GLY A 164 28.34 -4.39 -7.42
CA GLY A 164 28.25 -5.42 -6.38
C GLY A 164 26.83 -5.80 -5.96
N LYS A 165 25.80 -5.13 -6.49
CA LYS A 165 24.39 -5.53 -6.32
C LYS A 165 23.92 -6.48 -7.41
N ASP A 166 22.81 -7.17 -7.14
CA ASP A 166 22.20 -8.09 -8.09
C ASP A 166 21.68 -7.35 -9.33
N ALA A 167 21.81 -7.96 -10.50
CA ALA A 167 21.41 -7.40 -11.79
C ALA A 167 19.88 -7.48 -12.06
N ASP A 168 19.07 -7.11 -11.07
CA ASP A 168 17.61 -7.06 -11.18
C ASP A 168 17.17 -5.72 -11.80
N ILE A 169 17.08 -5.66 -13.12
CA ILE A 169 16.85 -4.43 -13.89
C ILE A 169 15.57 -4.54 -14.74
N VAL A 170 14.77 -3.48 -14.74
CA VAL A 170 13.58 -3.31 -15.60
C VAL A 170 13.86 -2.17 -16.58
N ILE A 171 13.56 -2.38 -17.87
CA ILE A 171 13.76 -1.43 -18.97
C ILE A 171 12.41 -0.84 -19.39
#